data_AF-A0A8S9YVG2-F1
#
_entry.id   AF-A0A8S9YVG2-F1
#
_cell.length_a   1.000
_cell.length_b   1.000
_cell.length_c   1.000
_cell.angle_alpha   90.00
_cell.angle_beta   90.00
_cell.angle_gamma   90.00
#
_symmetry.space_group_name_H-M   'P 1'
#
loop_
_entity.id
_entity.type
_entity.pdbx_description
1 polymer ?
#
loop_
_entity_poly.entity_id
_entity_poly.type
_entity_poly.pdbx_seq_one_letter_code
_entity_poly.pdbx_strand_id
1 'polypeptide(L)'
;MLSARVLRLCFSRCSGGVRLISTTVRQQSDFYFTAKHEWIKVDECAKLGTVGISEYAEQKLGDIVFVELPEKDDKVTFDGWLFKMKLSNMSELAKLMTPEKYKVYLETDA
;
A
#
# COMPACT_ATOMS: atom_id res chain seq x y z
N MET A 1 4.60 43.88 2.72
CA MET A 1 3.56 43.10 3.42
C MET A 1 3.95 41.63 3.43
N LEU A 2 4.56 41.13 4.51
CA LEU A 2 4.55 39.71 4.87
C LEU A 2 4.60 39.65 6.39
N SER A 3 3.50 39.21 6.99
CA SER A 3 3.28 39.09 8.42
C SER A 3 3.95 37.82 8.91
N ALA A 4 5.12 37.95 9.57
CA ALA A 4 5.73 36.86 10.32
C ALA A 4 5.01 36.74 11.68
N ARG A 5 4.06 35.81 11.78
CA ARG A 5 3.45 35.43 13.05
C ARG A 5 4.49 34.71 13.91
N VAL A 6 4.91 35.36 14.98
CA VAL A 6 5.77 34.84 16.04
C VAL A 6 5.07 33.67 16.73
N LEU A 7 5.54 32.44 16.48
CA LEU A 7 5.11 31.27 17.23
C LEU A 7 5.78 31.35 18.62
N ARG A 8 4.99 31.64 19.68
CA ARG A 8 5.44 31.51 21.07
C ARG A 8 5.73 30.04 21.36
N LEU A 9 6.99 29.65 21.24
CA LEU A 9 7.52 28.43 21.83
C LEU A 9 7.65 28.66 23.34
N CYS A 10 6.71 28.10 24.11
CA CYS A 10 6.85 28.00 25.56
C CYS A 10 7.86 26.88 25.87
N PHE A 11 9.16 27.18 25.75
CA PHE A 11 10.23 26.29 26.20
C PHE A 11 10.28 26.34 27.74
N SER A 12 9.58 25.42 28.40
CA SER A 12 9.93 25.07 29.78
C SER A 12 11.30 24.40 29.76
N ARG A 13 12.21 24.95 30.57
CA ARG A 13 13.63 24.62 30.61
C ARG A 13 13.82 23.32 31.40
N CYS A 14 13.65 22.17 30.74
CA CYS A 14 14.15 20.91 31.29
C CYS A 14 15.62 20.74 30.90
N SER A 15 16.49 20.84 31.89
CA SER A 15 17.92 20.57 31.79
C SER A 15 18.15 19.08 31.51
N GLY A 16 18.79 18.77 30.38
CA GLY A 16 19.23 17.42 30.04
C GLY A 16 18.16 16.59 29.32
N GLY A 17 18.34 16.36 28.03
CA GLY A 17 17.48 15.48 27.25
C GLY A 17 17.57 15.77 25.77
N VAL A 18 18.11 14.82 25.02
CA VAL A 18 18.27 14.81 23.57
C VAL A 18 17.01 15.31 22.85
N ARG A 19 17.19 16.17 21.84
CA ARG A 19 16.12 16.55 20.91
C ARG A 19 15.66 15.29 20.16
N LEU A 20 14.53 14.70 20.54
CA LEU A 20 13.85 13.68 19.71
C LEU A 20 13.20 14.39 18.53
N ILE A 21 13.94 14.51 17.42
CA ILE A 21 13.41 15.02 16.17
C ILE A 21 12.89 13.83 15.36
N SER A 22 11.57 13.69 15.33
CA SER A 22 10.77 13.13 14.23
C SER A 22 11.37 11.94 13.47
N THR A 23 11.21 10.72 13.98
CA THR A 23 11.14 9.56 13.08
C THR A 23 9.72 9.47 12.56
N THR A 24 9.43 10.17 11.45
CA THR A 24 8.31 9.77 10.59
C THR A 24 8.43 8.26 10.38
N VAL A 25 7.50 7.48 10.93
CA VAL A 25 7.33 6.08 10.58
C VAL A 25 7.15 6.07 9.07
N ARG A 26 8.17 5.66 8.33
CA ARG A 26 8.02 5.40 6.89
C ARG A 26 7.02 4.25 6.83
N GLN A 27 5.80 4.54 6.42
CA GLN A 27 4.80 3.51 6.16
C GLN A 27 5.29 2.78 4.91
N GLN A 28 6.18 1.81 5.13
CA GLN A 28 6.79 1.00 4.10
C GLN A 28 5.75 -0.06 3.75
N SER A 29 5.00 0.18 2.68
CA SER A 29 4.03 -0.78 2.15
C SER A 29 4.64 -1.42 0.92
N ASP A 30 4.83 -2.73 0.97
CA ASP A 30 5.39 -3.49 -0.13
C ASP A 30 4.27 -3.95 -1.08
N PHE A 31 4.52 -3.80 -2.38
CA PHE A 31 3.64 -4.28 -3.44
C PHE A 31 4.24 -5.54 -4.05
N TYR A 32 3.40 -6.54 -4.25
CA TYR A 32 3.77 -7.77 -4.94
C TYR A 32 2.75 -8.10 -6.02
N PHE A 33 3.20 -8.78 -7.08
CA PHE A 33 2.40 -9.09 -8.25
C PHE A 33 2.38 -10.58 -8.55
N THR A 34 1.26 -11.06 -9.09
CA THR A 34 1.11 -12.41 -9.63
C THR A 34 1.23 -12.39 -11.15
N ALA A 35 1.52 -13.55 -11.74
CA ALA A 35 1.49 -13.70 -13.20
C ALA A 35 0.08 -13.50 -13.80
N LYS A 36 -0.97 -13.57 -12.98
CA LYS A 36 -2.36 -13.30 -13.39
C LYS A 36 -2.71 -11.81 -13.42
N HIS A 37 -1.71 -10.93 -13.30
CA HIS A 37 -1.89 -9.49 -13.23
C HIS A 37 -2.72 -9.01 -12.04
N GLU A 38 -2.66 -9.74 -10.94
CA GLU A 38 -3.20 -9.31 -9.63
C GLU A 38 -2.05 -8.74 -8.79
N TRP A 39 -2.37 -7.82 -7.88
CA TRP A 39 -1.42 -7.28 -6.93
C TRP A 39 -1.91 -7.41 -5.49
N ILE A 40 -0.95 -7.51 -4.57
CA ILE A 40 -1.17 -7.45 -3.13
C ILE A 40 -0.29 -6.34 -2.54
N LYS A 41 -0.93 -5.42 -1.83
CA LYS A 41 -0.27 -4.42 -1.00
C LYS A 41 -0.26 -4.95 0.43
N VAL A 42 0.94 -5.08 0.99
CA VAL A 42 1.15 -5.62 2.34
C VAL A 42 1.40 -4.48 3.32
N ASP A 43 0.53 -4.39 4.33
CA ASP A 43 0.72 -3.50 5.47
C ASP A 43 1.27 -4.32 6.64
N GLU A 44 2.60 -4.36 6.77
CA GLU A 44 3.28 -5.15 7.81
C GLU A 44 2.86 -4.75 9.24
N CYS A 45 2.59 -3.46 9.48
CA CYS A 45 2.14 -2.98 10.79
C CYS A 45 0.78 -3.55 11.21
N ALA A 46 -0.13 -3.78 10.25
CA ALA A 46 -1.48 -4.25 10.53
C ALA A 46 -1.66 -5.76 10.25
N LYS A 47 -0.68 -6.42 9.62
CA LYS A 47 -0.76 -7.80 9.09
C LYS A 47 -1.95 -7.99 8.15
N LEU A 48 -2.27 -6.95 7.38
CA LEU A 48 -3.33 -6.94 6.39
C LEU A 48 -2.72 -6.89 4.99
N GLY A 49 -3.28 -7.68 4.08
CA GLY A 49 -3.02 -7.63 2.66
C GLY A 49 -4.22 -7.05 1.94
N THR A 50 -4.03 -5.99 1.17
CA THR A 50 -5.06 -5.46 0.27
C THR A 50 -4.80 -6.01 -1.12
N VAL A 51 -5.79 -6.64 -1.75
CA VAL A 51 -5.65 -7.28 -3.06
C VAL A 51 -6.43 -6.52 -4.12
N GLY A 52 -5.89 -6.43 -5.33
CA GLY A 52 -6.54 -5.81 -6.49
C GLY A 52 -6.01 -6.34 -7.83
N ILE A 53 -6.56 -5.81 -8.91
CA ILE A 53 -6.13 -6.08 -10.30
C ILE A 53 -5.21 -4.97 -10.79
N SER A 54 -4.24 -5.30 -11.63
CA SER A 54 -3.32 -4.30 -12.18
C SER A 54 -3.98 -3.50 -13.30
N GLU A 55 -3.44 -2.30 -13.55
CA GLU A 55 -3.88 -1.44 -14.65
C GLU A 55 -3.82 -2.17 -16.01
N TYR A 56 -2.84 -3.06 -16.20
CA TYR A 56 -2.74 -3.89 -17.40
C TYR A 56 -3.93 -4.85 -17.54
N ALA A 57 -4.36 -5.48 -16.44
CA ALA A 57 -5.52 -6.37 -16.43
C ALA A 57 -6.81 -5.59 -16.74
N GLU A 58 -6.98 -4.41 -16.15
CA GLU A 58 -8.14 -3.55 -16.38
C GLU A 58 -8.28 -3.16 -17.86
N GLN A 59 -7.18 -2.73 -18.49
CA GLN A 59 -7.18 -2.36 -19.91
C GLN A 59 -7.50 -3.54 -20.84
N LYS A 60 -7.09 -4.77 -20.46
CA LYS A 60 -7.36 -5.97 -21.26
C LYS A 60 -8.78 -6.50 -21.08
N LEU A 61 -9.37 -6.35 -19.89
CA LEU A 61 -10.73 -6.78 -19.59
C LEU A 61 -11.79 -5.82 -20.15
N GLY A 62 -11.46 -4.52 -20.28
CA GLY A 62 -12.39 -3.50 -20.75
C GLY A 62 -13.35 -3.05 -19.65
N ASP A 63 -14.64 -2.93 -19.97
CA ASP A 63 -15.64 -2.43 -19.01
C ASP A 63 -16.07 -3.53 -18.02
N ILE A 64 -15.65 -3.39 -16.76
CA ILE A 64 -15.92 -4.37 -15.70
C ILE A 64 -17.30 -4.09 -15.10
N VAL A 65 -18.30 -4.86 -15.54
CA VAL A 65 -19.71 -4.68 -15.11
C VAL A 65 -20.09 -5.48 -13.86
N PHE A 66 -19.31 -6.48 -13.46
CA PHE A 66 -19.60 -7.36 -12.32
C PHE A 66 -18.33 -7.96 -11.72
N VAL A 67 -18.29 -8.06 -10.38
CA VAL A 67 -17.22 -8.72 -9.62
C VAL A 67 -17.87 -9.56 -8.51
N GLU A 68 -17.47 -10.82 -8.39
CA GLU A 68 -17.87 -11.70 -7.29
C GLU A 68 -16.83 -11.63 -6.17
N LEU A 69 -17.25 -11.18 -4.98
CA LEU A 69 -16.40 -11.02 -3.81
C LEU A 69 -16.64 -12.14 -2.79
N PRO A 70 -15.62 -12.55 -2.02
CA PRO A 70 -15.79 -13.56 -0.97
C PRO A 70 -16.58 -13.02 0.23
N GLU A 71 -17.36 -13.89 0.90
CA GLU A 71 -18.38 -13.53 1.92
C GLU A 71 -17.91 -12.81 3.22
N LYS A 72 -16.68 -12.32 3.36
CA LYS A 72 -16.19 -11.80 4.67
C LYS A 72 -15.95 -10.28 4.70
N ASP A 73 -17.07 -9.56 4.92
CA ASP A 73 -17.20 -8.18 5.41
C ASP A 73 -16.64 -7.05 4.50
N ASP A 74 -17.30 -6.84 3.37
CA ASP A 74 -17.00 -5.78 2.41
C ASP A 74 -17.58 -4.41 2.78
N LYS A 75 -16.70 -3.49 3.19
CA LYS A 75 -16.84 -2.07 2.83
C LYS A 75 -15.92 -1.79 1.66
N VAL A 76 -16.40 -2.04 0.44
CA VAL A 76 -15.70 -1.63 -0.78
C VAL A 76 -16.10 -0.19 -1.07
N THR A 77 -15.19 0.74 -0.78
CA THR A 77 -15.19 2.04 -1.46
C THR A 77 -14.42 1.81 -2.75
N PHE A 78 -15.04 2.10 -3.90
CA PHE A 78 -14.47 1.80 -5.22
C PHE A 78 -13.29 2.73 -5.53
N ASP A 79 -12.16 2.46 -4.90
CA ASP A 79 -10.88 3.15 -5.07
C ASP A 79 -9.84 2.21 -5.76
N GLY A 80 -10.30 1.17 -6.46
CA GLY A 80 -9.46 0.23 -7.23
C GLY A 80 -8.91 -0.98 -6.48
N TRP A 81 -9.25 -1.18 -5.19
CA TRP A 81 -8.92 -2.40 -4.45
C TRP A 81 -10.15 -3.30 -4.27
N LEU A 82 -9.97 -4.62 -4.39
CA LEU A 82 -11.07 -5.58 -4.40
C LEU A 82 -11.48 -6.00 -2.98
N PHE A 83 -10.54 -6.54 -2.21
CA PHE A 83 -10.81 -7.02 -0.86
C PHE A 83 -9.55 -6.98 0.01
N LYS A 84 -9.75 -7.10 1.34
CA LYS A 84 -8.67 -7.18 2.33
C LYS A 84 -8.66 -8.55 2.99
N MET A 85 -7.46 -9.12 3.15
CA MET A 85 -7.26 -10.40 3.83
C MET A 85 -6.21 -10.30 4.94
N LYS A 86 -6.34 -11.14 5.97
CA LYS A 86 -5.30 -11.28 6.99
C LYS A 86 -4.18 -12.18 6.46
N LEU A 87 -2.94 -11.72 6.58
CA LEU A 87 -1.77 -12.49 6.18
C LEU A 87 -1.41 -13.52 7.25
N SER A 88 -1.86 -14.75 7.07
CA SER A 88 -1.51 -15.86 7.96
C SER A 88 -0.11 -16.43 7.69
N ASN A 89 0.41 -16.26 6.48
CA ASN A 89 1.73 -16.77 6.08
C ASN A 89 2.49 -15.73 5.25
N MET A 90 3.59 -15.19 5.81
CA MET A 90 4.43 -14.20 5.14
C MET A 90 5.42 -14.83 4.17
N SER A 91 5.71 -16.13 4.28
CA SER A 91 6.67 -16.81 3.42
C SER A 91 6.17 -16.98 1.99
N GLU A 92 4.85 -16.94 1.77
CA GLU A 92 4.24 -17.02 0.44
C GLU A 92 4.50 -15.75 -0.39
N LEU A 93 4.74 -14.60 0.27
CA LEU A 93 5.04 -13.34 -0.41
C LEU A 93 6.36 -13.41 -1.19
N ALA A 94 7.32 -14.23 -0.74
CA ALA A 94 8.60 -14.41 -1.43
C ALA A 94 8.46 -15.10 -2.79
N LYS A 95 7.34 -15.80 -3.05
CA LYS A 95 7.04 -16.41 -4.36
C LYS A 95 6.48 -15.39 -5.35
N LEU A 96 6.01 -14.25 -4.85
CA LEU A 96 5.41 -13.21 -5.67
C LEU A 96 6.48 -12.31 -6.31
N MET A 97 6.11 -11.65 -7.39
CA MET A 97 7.03 -10.79 -8.14
C MET A 97 7.06 -9.39 -7.54
N THR A 98 8.25 -8.78 -7.49
CA THR A 98 8.40 -7.37 -7.16
C THR A 98 7.88 -6.49 -8.31
N PRO A 99 7.52 -5.21 -8.06
CA PRO A 99 7.09 -4.29 -9.10
C PRO A 99 8.10 -4.15 -10.23
N GLU A 100 9.40 -4.21 -9.92
CA GLU A 100 10.47 -4.14 -10.92
C GLU A 100 10.44 -5.35 -11.85
N LYS A 101 10.33 -6.55 -11.28
CA LYS A 101 10.22 -7.79 -12.05
C LYS A 101 8.94 -7.83 -12.88
N TYR A 102 7.85 -7.32 -12.35
CA TYR A 102 6.56 -7.27 -13.05
C TYR A 102 6.62 -6.37 -14.30
N LYS A 103 7.33 -5.25 -14.25
CA LYS A 103 7.52 -4.39 -15.45
C LYS A 103 8.23 -5.14 -16.58
N VAL A 104 9.32 -5.85 -16.24
CA VAL A 104 10.03 -6.69 -17.21
C VAL A 104 9.13 -7.81 -17.75
N TYR A 105 8.28 -8.39 -16.89
CA TYR A 105 7.30 -9.39 -17.30
C TYR A 105 6.31 -8.83 -18.34
N LEU A 106 5.77 -7.63 -18.13
CA LEU A 106 4.87 -6.98 -19.09
C LEU A 106 5.54 -6.68 -20.43
N GLU A 107 6.83 -6.33 -20.43
CA GLU A 107 7.60 -6.13 -21.67
C GLU A 107 7.87 -7.43 -22.43
N THR A 108 7.86 -8.58 -21.73
CA THR A 108 8.13 -9.89 -22.32
C THR A 108 6.85 -10.55 -22.89
N ASP A 109 5.69 -10.23 -22.32
CA ASP A 109 4.37 -10.77 -22.71
C ASP A 109 3.64 -9.87 -23.74
N ALA A 110 4.31 -8.82 -24.25
CA ALA A 110 3.79 -7.84 -25.22
C ALA A 110 4.02 -8.25 -26.68
#